data_AF-A0A9D6QY66-F1
#
_entry.id   AF-A0A9D6QY66-F1
#
_cell.length_a   1.000
_cell.length_b   1.000
_cell.length_c   1.000
_cell.angle_alpha   90.00
_cell.angle_beta   90.00
_cell.angle_gamma   90.00
#
_symmetry.space_group_name_H-M   'P 1'
#
loop_
_entity.id
_entity.type
_entity.pdbx_description
1 polymer ?
#
loop_
_entity_poly.entity_id
_entity_poly.type
_entity_poly.pdbx_seq_one_letter_code
_entity_poly.pdbx_strand_id
1 'polypeptide(L)'
;MVLDQTNLVFIPHVLPVLTGTTVAFPNNDTVRHNVFSPSPAKRFNLGTYAQKVTKHVAFDKPGVVALLCHVHAEMSAYVVVIETPYFAVTDPAGEYKIADVPPGSYVLKAWHESSKPKEQKVEVKEGNSTRVDFDLR
;
A
#
# COMPACT_ATOMS: atom_id res chain seq x y z
N MET A 1 -1.13 4.14 -11.00
CA MET A 1 -1.27 4.35 -9.53
C MET A 1 -0.40 5.54 -9.13
N VAL A 2 -0.85 6.35 -8.16
CA VAL A 2 -0.15 7.58 -7.74
C VAL A 2 -0.01 7.61 -6.22
N LEU A 3 1.16 8.02 -5.74
CA LEU A 3 1.43 8.33 -4.34
C LEU A 3 2.10 9.72 -4.30
N ASP A 4 1.32 10.73 -3.95
CA ASP A 4 1.70 12.14 -4.03
C ASP A 4 2.50 12.57 -2.79
N GLN A 5 3.37 13.56 -2.96
CA GLN A 5 4.01 14.30 -1.88
C GLN A 5 3.38 15.68 -1.80
N THR A 6 2.60 15.94 -0.76
CA THR A 6 1.89 17.20 -0.56
C THR A 6 1.69 17.45 0.93
N ASN A 7 1.72 18.71 1.38
CA ASN A 7 1.60 19.09 2.79
C ASN A 7 2.53 18.30 3.73
N LEU A 8 3.79 18.09 3.32
CA LEU A 8 4.78 17.30 4.08
C LEU A 8 4.33 15.88 4.43
N VAL A 9 3.45 15.28 3.62
CA VAL A 9 3.01 13.89 3.77
C VAL A 9 2.96 13.17 2.43
N PHE A 10 2.96 11.83 2.49
CA PHE A 10 2.66 10.97 1.36
C PHE A 10 1.16 10.64 1.31
N ILE A 11 0.52 10.80 0.15
CA ILE A 11 -0.92 10.52 -0.01
C ILE A 11 -1.17 9.59 -1.20
N PRO A 12 -1.86 8.45 -1.00
CA PRO A 12 -2.34 7.92 0.27
C PRO A 12 -1.21 7.34 1.14
N HIS A 13 -1.47 7.17 2.46
CA HIS A 13 -0.52 6.55 3.40
C HIS A 13 -0.27 5.07 3.09
N VAL A 14 -1.32 4.35 2.66
CA VAL A 14 -1.23 2.96 2.21
C VAL A 14 -1.78 2.86 0.79
N LEU A 15 -0.95 2.36 -0.12
CA LEU A 15 -1.29 2.17 -1.53
C LEU A 15 -1.14 0.69 -1.91
N PRO A 16 -2.21 -0.11 -1.95
CA PRO A 16 -2.15 -1.45 -2.49
C PRO A 16 -2.00 -1.40 -4.01
N VAL A 17 -1.14 -2.24 -4.57
CA VAL A 17 -0.92 -2.37 -6.01
C VAL A 17 -0.77 -3.83 -6.39
N LEU A 18 -1.13 -4.17 -7.63
CA LEU A 18 -0.83 -5.48 -8.19
C LEU A 18 0.66 -5.58 -8.54
N THR A 19 1.24 -6.76 -8.39
CA THR A 19 2.58 -7.08 -8.90
C THR A 19 2.71 -6.66 -10.38
N GLY A 20 3.81 -5.97 -10.72
CA GLY A 20 4.07 -5.37 -12.04
C GLY A 20 3.54 -3.95 -12.21
N THR A 21 2.81 -3.40 -11.23
CA THR A 21 2.31 -2.03 -11.30
C THR A 21 3.45 -1.01 -11.20
N THR A 22 3.43 0.00 -12.07
CA THR A 22 4.26 1.20 -11.92
C THR A 22 3.51 2.29 -11.16
N VAL A 23 4.13 2.79 -10.09
CA VAL A 23 3.61 3.90 -9.27
C VAL A 23 4.34 5.18 -9.64
N ALA A 24 3.57 6.25 -9.81
CA ALA A 24 4.07 7.61 -9.98
C ALA A 24 4.16 8.32 -8.63
N PHE A 25 5.28 9.03 -8.40
CA PHE A 25 5.58 9.81 -7.20
C PHE A 25 5.76 11.29 -7.56
N PRO A 26 4.67 12.02 -7.84
CA PRO A 26 4.74 13.46 -8.03
C PRO A 26 5.17 14.17 -6.74
N ASN A 27 5.86 15.29 -6.89
CA ASN A 27 6.01 16.26 -5.82
C ASN A 27 5.10 17.47 -6.11
N ASN A 28 3.97 17.55 -5.42
CA ASN A 28 3.06 18.70 -5.50
C ASN A 28 3.26 19.73 -4.38
N ASP A 29 4.17 19.46 -3.46
CA ASP A 29 4.58 20.39 -2.42
C ASP A 29 5.55 21.46 -2.95
N THR A 30 5.61 22.60 -2.29
CA THR A 30 6.56 23.69 -2.65
C THR A 30 7.99 23.39 -2.23
N VAL A 31 8.18 22.48 -1.27
CA VAL A 31 9.50 22.04 -0.81
C VAL A 31 9.99 20.84 -1.61
N ARG A 32 11.29 20.57 -1.55
CA ARG A 32 11.89 19.40 -2.22
C ARG A 32 11.71 18.17 -1.36
N HIS A 33 11.34 17.06 -1.99
CA HIS A 33 11.14 15.78 -1.31
C HIS A 33 12.01 14.68 -1.90
N ASN A 34 12.12 13.60 -1.16
CA ASN A 34 12.80 12.37 -1.54
C ASN A 34 11.87 11.18 -1.32
N VAL A 35 11.99 10.18 -2.17
CA VAL A 35 11.34 8.88 -1.96
C VAL A 35 12.41 7.81 -2.00
N PHE A 36 12.55 7.09 -0.90
CA PHE A 36 13.42 5.93 -0.84
C PHE A 36 12.76 4.80 -0.06
N SER A 37 13.24 3.58 -0.32
CA SER A 37 12.80 2.38 0.39
C SER A 37 14.01 1.50 0.71
N PRO A 38 14.17 1.08 1.98
CA PRO A 38 15.09 0.02 2.37
C PRO A 38 14.45 -1.38 2.32
N SER A 39 13.16 -1.51 1.98
CA SER A 39 12.44 -2.78 2.08
C SER A 39 12.99 -3.85 1.12
N PRO A 40 13.13 -5.13 1.57
CA PRO A 40 13.61 -6.22 0.72
C PRO A 40 12.74 -6.55 -0.50
N ALA A 41 11.46 -6.16 -0.50
CA ALA A 41 10.57 -6.31 -1.65
C ALA A 41 10.93 -5.34 -2.78
N LYS A 42 11.38 -4.13 -2.47
CA LYS A 42 11.87 -3.14 -3.44
C LYS A 42 12.79 -2.12 -2.76
N ARG A 43 14.10 -2.23 -2.99
CA ARG A 43 15.09 -1.23 -2.53
C ARG A 43 15.34 -0.19 -3.61
N PHE A 44 15.23 1.09 -3.27
CA PHE A 44 15.52 2.19 -4.20
C PHE A 44 15.70 3.52 -3.48
N ASN A 45 16.27 4.51 -4.18
CA ASN A 45 16.29 5.92 -3.77
C ASN A 45 16.17 6.79 -5.04
N LEU A 46 15.17 7.67 -5.09
CA LEU A 46 14.90 8.51 -6.27
C LEU A 46 15.67 9.84 -6.28
N GLY A 47 16.47 10.08 -5.24
CA GLY A 47 17.11 11.37 -4.97
C GLY A 47 16.09 12.44 -4.57
N THR A 48 16.57 13.64 -4.25
CA THR A 48 15.72 14.76 -3.83
C THR A 48 15.29 15.58 -5.05
N TYR A 49 13.99 15.78 -5.24
CA TYR A 49 13.45 16.49 -6.41
C TYR A 49 12.46 17.60 -6.05
N ALA A 50 12.44 18.63 -6.90
CA ALA A 50 11.63 19.84 -6.73
C ALA A 50 10.16 19.61 -7.09
N GLN A 51 9.34 20.62 -6.79
CA GLN A 51 7.93 20.67 -7.16
C GLN A 51 7.72 20.39 -8.65
N LYS A 52 6.59 19.76 -8.98
CA LYS A 52 6.15 19.34 -10.33
C LYS A 52 7.03 18.30 -11.02
N VAL A 53 8.10 17.83 -10.38
CA VAL A 53 8.83 16.65 -10.86
C VAL A 53 8.09 15.39 -10.43
N THR A 54 7.91 14.46 -11.36
CA THR A 54 7.34 13.14 -11.10
C THR A 54 8.38 12.07 -11.41
N LYS A 55 8.55 11.13 -10.48
CA LYS A 55 9.39 9.93 -10.66
C LYS A 55 8.51 8.68 -10.69
N HIS A 56 9.01 7.59 -11.25
CA HIS A 56 8.26 6.35 -11.41
C HIS A 56 9.06 5.15 -10.90
N VAL A 57 8.38 4.18 -10.28
CA VAL A 57 8.97 2.91 -9.84
C VAL A 57 8.01 1.77 -10.16
N ALA A 58 8.50 0.73 -10.82
CA ALA A 58 7.77 -0.53 -11.02
C ALA A 58 7.90 -1.44 -9.79
N PHE A 59 6.83 -2.15 -9.42
CA PHE A 59 6.76 -3.00 -8.24
C PHE A 59 6.50 -4.45 -8.62
N ASP A 60 7.58 -5.22 -8.81
CA ASP A 60 7.54 -6.53 -9.48
C ASP A 60 7.66 -7.70 -8.50
N LYS A 61 7.71 -7.43 -7.20
CA LYS A 61 7.86 -8.43 -6.15
C LYS A 61 6.82 -8.21 -5.04
N PRO A 62 6.03 -9.23 -4.69
CA PRO A 62 5.07 -9.15 -3.59
C PRO A 62 5.71 -8.77 -2.26
N GLY A 63 4.95 -8.04 -1.44
CA GLY A 63 5.37 -7.65 -0.10
C GLY A 63 5.13 -6.18 0.20
N VAL A 64 5.44 -5.80 1.44
CA VAL A 64 5.29 -4.43 1.93
C VAL A 64 6.56 -3.63 1.64
N VAL A 65 6.40 -2.49 0.98
CA VAL A 65 7.47 -1.55 0.68
C VAL A 65 7.23 -0.26 1.46
N ALA A 66 8.04 -0.05 2.50
CA ALA A 66 8.02 1.19 3.28
C ALA A 66 8.72 2.29 2.48
N LEU A 67 8.07 3.44 2.39
CA LEU A 67 8.56 4.64 1.74
C LEU A 67 8.87 5.69 2.78
N LEU A 68 10.00 6.36 2.62
CA LEU A 68 10.53 7.35 3.54
C LEU A 68 11.08 8.54 2.76
N CYS A 69 11.24 9.68 3.43
CA CYS A 69 11.90 10.87 2.90
C CYS A 69 13.17 11.18 3.69
N HIS A 70 14.32 11.36 3.02
CA HIS A 70 15.56 11.77 3.69
C HIS A 70 15.53 13.22 4.22
N VAL A 71 14.63 14.06 3.69
CA VAL A 71 14.59 15.50 4.01
C VAL A 71 13.63 15.81 5.16
N HIS A 72 12.49 15.11 5.22
CA HIS A 72 11.45 15.30 6.23
C HIS A 72 11.19 13.95 6.91
N ALA A 73 11.74 13.77 8.11
CA ALA A 73 11.83 12.47 8.77
C ALA A 73 10.45 11.90 9.17
N GLU A 74 9.45 12.76 9.27
CA GLU A 74 8.07 12.43 9.62
C GLU A 74 7.31 11.80 8.44
N MET A 75 7.80 11.95 7.21
CA MET A 75 7.14 11.41 6.02
C MET A 75 7.39 9.90 5.89
N SER A 76 6.30 9.13 6.02
CA SER A 76 6.26 7.72 5.69
C SER A 76 4.99 7.34 4.94
N ALA A 77 5.06 6.26 4.17
CA ALA A 77 3.92 5.60 3.53
C ALA A 77 4.31 4.18 3.14
N TYR A 78 3.35 3.41 2.63
CA TYR A 78 3.52 2.02 2.28
C TYR A 78 2.91 1.71 0.93
N VAL A 79 3.68 1.06 0.05
CA VAL A 79 3.14 0.35 -1.10
C VAL A 79 3.03 -1.12 -0.72
N VAL A 80 1.82 -1.67 -0.77
CA VAL A 80 1.56 -3.09 -0.50
C VAL A 80 1.39 -3.80 -1.85
N VAL A 81 2.38 -4.60 -2.24
CA VAL A 81 2.39 -5.30 -3.52
C VAL A 81 1.70 -6.66 -3.36
N ILE A 82 0.59 -6.86 -4.07
CA ILE A 82 -0.36 -7.96 -3.92
C ILE A 82 -0.44 -8.75 -5.25
N GLU A 83 -0.62 -10.07 -5.16
CA GLU A 83 -0.66 -10.96 -6.33
C GLU A 83 -2.06 -11.20 -6.91
N THR A 84 -3.09 -10.78 -6.18
CA THR A 84 -4.50 -10.98 -6.53
C THR A 84 -5.23 -9.63 -6.59
N PRO A 85 -6.30 -9.51 -7.40
CA PRO A 85 -7.12 -8.30 -7.42
C PRO A 85 -8.06 -8.19 -6.22
N TYR A 86 -8.08 -9.19 -5.33
CA TYR A 86 -9.02 -9.27 -4.21
C TYR A 86 -8.40 -8.67 -2.96
N PHE A 87 -8.45 -7.34 -2.88
CA PHE A 87 -7.97 -6.59 -1.72
C PHE A 87 -8.84 -5.37 -1.46
N ALA A 88 -8.75 -4.84 -0.24
CA ALA A 88 -9.36 -3.58 0.15
C ALA A 88 -8.45 -2.86 1.16
N VAL A 89 -8.54 -1.53 1.19
CA VAL A 89 -8.05 -0.72 2.31
C VAL A 89 -9.25 -0.42 3.18
N THR A 90 -9.10 -0.55 4.49
CA THR A 90 -10.16 -0.20 5.43
C THR A 90 -10.50 1.28 5.34
N ASP A 91 -11.75 1.63 5.60
CA ASP A 91 -12.12 3.00 5.86
C ASP A 91 -11.64 3.47 7.26
N PRO A 92 -11.83 4.74 7.65
CA PRO A 92 -11.46 5.23 8.97
C PRO A 92 -12.19 4.56 10.15
N ALA A 93 -13.33 3.87 9.91
CA ALA A 93 -14.02 3.08 10.91
C ALA A 93 -13.46 1.65 11.04
N GLY A 94 -12.54 1.26 10.15
CA GLY A 94 -11.96 -0.08 10.10
C GLY A 94 -12.74 -1.07 9.23
N GLU A 95 -13.78 -0.61 8.53
CA GLU A 95 -14.62 -1.47 7.71
C GLU A 95 -14.00 -1.67 6.32
N TYR A 96 -14.20 -2.84 5.73
CA TYR A 96 -13.72 -3.16 4.38
C TYR A 96 -14.72 -4.06 3.65
N LYS A 97 -14.68 -4.03 2.33
CA LYS A 97 -15.44 -4.92 1.46
C LYS A 97 -14.58 -5.32 0.26
N ILE A 98 -14.45 -6.62 0.03
CA ILE A 98 -13.85 -7.17 -1.19
C ILE A 98 -14.99 -7.77 -2.00
N ALA A 99 -15.34 -7.13 -3.11
CA ALA A 99 -16.43 -7.57 -3.98
C ALA A 99 -15.95 -8.65 -4.96
N ASP A 100 -16.91 -9.40 -5.52
CA ASP A 100 -16.72 -10.30 -6.66
C ASP A 100 -15.63 -11.37 -6.46
N VAL A 101 -15.40 -11.80 -5.21
CA VAL A 101 -14.52 -12.92 -4.90
C VAL A 101 -15.21 -14.22 -5.36
N PRO A 102 -14.58 -15.02 -6.24
CA PRO A 102 -15.16 -16.28 -6.69
C PRO A 102 -15.40 -17.26 -5.53
N PRO A 103 -16.35 -18.20 -5.66
CA PRO A 103 -16.50 -19.26 -4.67
C PRO A 103 -15.23 -20.10 -4.54
N GLY A 104 -14.83 -20.38 -3.29
CA GLY A 104 -13.59 -21.10 -3.03
C GLY A 104 -13.09 -20.97 -1.59
N SER A 105 -11.97 -21.65 -1.31
CA SER A 105 -11.25 -21.55 -0.04
C SER A 105 -10.02 -20.65 -0.20
N TYR A 106 -9.89 -19.65 0.66
CA TYR A 106 -8.83 -18.65 0.61
C TYR A 106 -8.17 -18.46 1.97
N VAL A 107 -7.01 -17.81 1.96
CA VAL A 107 -6.41 -17.21 3.16
C VAL A 107 -6.54 -15.70 3.03
N LEU A 108 -7.35 -15.11 3.90
CA LEU A 108 -7.46 -13.66 4.01
C LEU A 108 -6.36 -13.15 4.93
N LYS A 109 -5.61 -12.14 4.47
CA LYS A 109 -4.51 -11.53 5.23
C LYS A 109 -4.86 -10.09 5.56
N ALA A 110 -4.66 -9.72 6.84
CA ALA A 110 -4.77 -8.35 7.30
C ALA A 110 -3.38 -7.85 7.71
N TRP A 111 -3.04 -6.65 7.26
CA TRP A 111 -1.77 -5.98 7.56
C TRP A 111 -2.03 -4.56 8.08
N HIS A 112 -1.25 -4.15 9.06
CA HIS A 112 -1.22 -2.79 9.60
C HIS A 112 0.23 -2.45 9.97
N GLU A 113 0.64 -1.19 9.81
CA GLU A 113 2.04 -0.77 10.00
C GLU A 113 2.57 -1.03 11.42
N SER A 114 1.70 -0.96 12.44
CA SER A 114 2.06 -1.13 13.85
C SER A 114 1.89 -2.56 14.37
N SER A 115 1.47 -3.51 13.54
CA SER A 115 1.02 -4.83 14.01
C SER A 115 1.59 -5.96 13.14
N LYS A 116 1.76 -7.14 13.74
CA LYS A 116 2.09 -8.33 12.94
C LYS A 116 0.93 -8.67 12.00
N PRO A 117 1.20 -9.09 10.75
CA PRO A 117 0.15 -9.56 9.86
C PRO A 117 -0.66 -10.67 10.52
N LYS A 118 -1.98 -10.66 10.34
CA LYS A 118 -2.88 -11.74 10.75
C LYS A 118 -3.46 -12.42 9.52
N GLU A 119 -3.71 -13.72 9.64
CA GLU A 119 -4.25 -14.53 8.56
C GLU A 119 -5.42 -15.37 9.08
N GLN A 120 -6.48 -15.49 8.27
CA GLN A 120 -7.61 -16.36 8.57
C GLN A 120 -8.03 -17.13 7.32
N LYS A 121 -8.36 -18.41 7.48
CA LYS A 121 -8.96 -19.20 6.40
C LYS A 121 -10.41 -18.76 6.21
N VAL A 122 -10.81 -18.51 4.98
CA VAL A 122 -12.16 -18.08 4.63
C VAL A 122 -12.70 -18.94 3.49
N GLU A 123 -13.96 -19.34 3.60
CA GLU A 123 -14.71 -19.98 2.53
C GLU A 123 -15.69 -18.95 1.95
N VAL A 124 -15.64 -18.74 0.64
CA VAL A 124 -16.62 -17.93 -0.09
C VAL A 124 -17.58 -18.90 -0.77
N LYS A 125 -18.86 -18.80 -0.44
CA LYS A 125 -19.93 -19.62 -1.03
C LYS A 125 -20.63 -18.82 -2.12
N GLU A 126 -21.08 -19.51 -3.15
CA GLU A 126 -21.82 -18.90 -4.26
C GLU A 126 -23.02 -18.08 -3.75
N GLY A 127 -23.16 -16.86 -4.26
CA GLY A 127 -24.25 -15.93 -3.93
C GLY A 127 -24.25 -15.38 -2.49
N ASN A 128 -23.26 -15.71 -1.66
CA ASN A 128 -23.23 -15.31 -0.25
C ASN A 128 -22.04 -14.41 0.09
N SER A 129 -22.25 -13.49 1.04
CA SER A 129 -21.16 -12.73 1.65
C SER A 129 -20.63 -13.48 2.86
N THR A 130 -19.30 -13.55 2.99
CA THR A 130 -18.64 -14.07 4.19
C THR A 130 -18.11 -12.91 5.02
N ARG A 131 -18.51 -12.83 6.30
CA ARG A 131 -17.98 -11.82 7.24
C ARG A 131 -16.77 -12.38 7.98
N VAL A 132 -15.69 -11.60 8.02
CA VAL A 132 -14.44 -11.95 8.69
C VAL A 132 -13.92 -10.72 9.42
N ASP A 133 -13.72 -10.82 10.73
CA ASP A 133 -13.25 -9.72 11.58
C ASP A 133 -11.81 -9.99 12.06
N PHE A 134 -10.96 -8.96 12.03
CA PHE A 134 -9.60 -8.99 12.57
C PHE A 134 -9.47 -8.01 13.73
N ASP A 135 -8.95 -8.48 14.85
CA ASP A 135 -8.39 -7.60 15.87
C ASP A 135 -6.92 -7.35 15.53
N LEU A 136 -6.46 -6.11 15.36
CA LEU A 136 -5.06 -5.78 15.07
C LEU A 136 -4.36 -5.06 16.24
N ARG A 137 -4.98 -5.07 17.43
CA ARG A 137 -4.41 -4.57 18.68
C ARG A 137 -3.49 -5.59 19.35
#